data_AF-A0A820DGM0-F1
#
_entry.id   AF-A0A820DGM0-F1
#
_cell.length_a   1.000
_cell.length_b   1.000
_cell.length_c   1.000
_cell.angle_alpha   90.00
_cell.angle_beta   90.00
_cell.angle_gamma   90.00
#
_symmetry.space_group_name_H-M   'P 1'
#
loop_
_entity.id
_entity.type
_entity.pdbx_description
1 polymer ?
#
loop_
_entity_poly.entity_id
_entity_poly.type
_entity_poly.pdbx_seq_one_letter_code
_entity_poly.pdbx_strand_id
1 'polypeptide(L)'
;MTVEYYTRAYDAVIQGIRRHTNNYDMKYVGMALGGHNEFDWYRYFLNHSNHAPDIPLDMISYHFYAGANTRTNPKDYEAFFSQLDTFTFEVEQIEEIRKLLSPETRTTIDELGPQFPSVALLNWTTGEGTAKYWTTKLLIETVDIDNDEGVVTQTSDVSGENIFSQAFVGKNGRRWVLIINKRYANVDVFLPGCTGGRMQIVNEASGFGSATEVTLTSSRITLSPYAIAVIHMPSET
;
A
#
# COMPACT_ATOMS: atom_id res chain seq x y z
N MET A 1 7.77 -21.50 -16.96
CA MET A 1 7.18 -20.82 -18.14
C MET A 1 8.07 -19.64 -18.47
N THR A 2 8.39 -19.37 -19.74
CA THR A 2 9.22 -18.21 -20.12
C THR A 2 8.34 -16.99 -20.41
N VAL A 3 8.90 -15.79 -20.36
CA VAL A 3 8.16 -14.55 -20.65
C VAL A 3 7.69 -14.50 -22.10
N GLU A 4 8.47 -15.01 -23.06
CA GLU A 4 8.09 -15.03 -24.48
C GLU A 4 6.89 -15.95 -24.71
N TYR A 5 6.86 -17.10 -24.03
CA TYR A 5 5.71 -18.00 -24.08
C TYR A 5 4.48 -17.36 -23.46
N TYR A 6 4.63 -16.74 -22.28
CA TYR A 6 3.53 -16.05 -21.61
C TYR A 6 2.96 -14.92 -22.47
N THR A 7 3.82 -14.10 -23.07
CA THR A 7 3.44 -12.99 -23.96
C THR A 7 2.60 -13.49 -25.14
N ARG A 8 3.03 -14.56 -25.82
CA ARG A 8 2.23 -15.17 -26.91
C ARG A 8 0.90 -15.74 -26.42
N ALA A 9 0.87 -16.30 -25.21
CA ALA A 9 -0.37 -16.82 -24.63
C ALA A 9 -1.35 -15.69 -24.28
N TYR A 10 -0.86 -14.60 -23.69
CA TYR A 10 -1.63 -13.39 -23.41
C TYR A 10 -2.30 -12.85 -24.69
N ASP A 11 -1.53 -12.68 -25.76
CA ASP A 11 -2.02 -12.21 -27.06
C ASP A 11 -3.12 -13.13 -27.61
N ALA A 12 -2.88 -14.44 -27.60
CA ALA A 12 -3.80 -15.43 -28.12
C ALA A 12 -5.12 -15.46 -27.33
N VAL A 13 -5.07 -15.28 -26.00
CA VAL A 13 -6.25 -15.20 -25.14
C VAL A 13 -7.07 -13.95 -25.48
N ILE A 14 -6.44 -12.78 -25.60
CA ILE A 14 -7.15 -11.53 -25.93
C ILE A 14 -7.79 -11.62 -27.32
N GLN A 15 -7.04 -12.08 -28.33
CA GLN A 15 -7.59 -12.29 -29.67
C GLN A 15 -8.74 -13.30 -29.63
N GLY A 16 -8.60 -14.36 -28.84
CA GLY A 16 -9.66 -15.34 -28.60
C GLY A 16 -10.92 -14.70 -28.04
N ILE A 17 -10.80 -13.90 -26.99
CA ILE A 17 -11.92 -13.17 -26.39
C ILE A 17 -12.56 -12.24 -27.43
N ARG A 18 -11.78 -11.39 -28.08
CA ARG A 18 -12.27 -10.43 -29.08
C ARG A 18 -12.98 -11.10 -30.26
N ARG A 19 -12.48 -12.24 -30.74
CA ARG A 19 -13.15 -13.01 -31.81
C ARG A 19 -14.57 -13.46 -31.43
N HIS A 20 -14.82 -13.76 -30.15
CA HIS A 20 -16.12 -14.24 -29.69
C HIS A 20 -17.04 -13.13 -29.18
N THR A 21 -16.48 -12.07 -28.59
CA THR A 21 -17.27 -11.01 -27.96
C THR A 21 -17.44 -9.79 -28.86
N ASN A 22 -16.58 -9.59 -29.86
CA ASN A 22 -16.43 -8.34 -30.61
C ASN A 22 -16.30 -7.09 -29.71
N ASN A 23 -15.82 -7.27 -28.47
CA ASN A 23 -15.67 -6.20 -27.49
C ASN A 23 -14.21 -5.73 -27.44
N TYR A 24 -13.97 -4.51 -27.91
CA TYR A 24 -12.66 -3.87 -27.89
C TYR A 24 -12.50 -2.88 -26.73
N ASP A 25 -13.57 -2.62 -25.98
CA ASP A 25 -13.56 -1.76 -24.78
C ASP A 25 -13.12 -2.51 -23.52
N MET A 26 -13.17 -3.85 -23.56
CA MET A 26 -12.71 -4.72 -22.47
C MET A 26 -11.23 -4.45 -22.15
N LYS A 27 -10.94 -4.36 -20.85
CA LYS A 27 -9.59 -4.13 -20.32
C LYS A 27 -8.98 -5.41 -19.78
N TYR A 28 -7.68 -5.56 -19.97
CA TYR A 28 -6.97 -6.79 -19.62
C TYR A 28 -5.82 -6.50 -18.64
N VAL A 29 -5.73 -7.32 -17.60
CA VAL A 29 -4.60 -7.32 -16.66
C VAL A 29 -3.67 -8.48 -17.03
N GLY A 30 -2.41 -8.16 -17.30
CA GLY A 30 -1.38 -9.13 -17.66
C GLY A 30 -0.40 -9.43 -16.53
N MET A 31 0.37 -10.47 -16.75
CA MET A 31 1.43 -11.03 -15.91
C MET A 31 0.98 -11.74 -14.63
N ALA A 32 0.29 -11.07 -13.70
CA ALA A 32 -0.01 -11.62 -12.36
C ALA A 32 1.21 -12.33 -11.76
N LEU A 33 2.34 -11.63 -11.73
CA LEU A 33 3.62 -12.21 -11.31
C LEU A 33 3.54 -12.61 -9.84
N GLY A 34 3.98 -13.83 -9.51
CA GLY A 34 4.04 -14.29 -8.13
C GLY A 34 5.08 -13.54 -7.28
N GLY A 35 6.07 -12.93 -7.93
CA GLY A 35 6.99 -11.96 -7.34
C GLY A 35 6.87 -10.59 -8.01
N HIS A 36 7.71 -9.66 -7.60
CA HIS A 36 7.76 -8.29 -8.13
C HIS A 36 9.12 -7.94 -8.74
N ASN A 37 10.18 -8.70 -8.47
CA ASN A 37 11.55 -8.38 -8.84
C ASN A 37 12.05 -9.12 -10.10
N GLU A 38 11.14 -9.74 -10.86
CA GLU A 38 11.42 -10.37 -12.14
C GLU A 38 11.58 -9.32 -13.27
N PHE A 39 12.54 -8.39 -13.15
CA PHE A 39 12.70 -7.22 -14.04
C PHE A 39 12.73 -7.54 -15.55
N ASP A 40 13.23 -8.70 -15.94
CA ASP A 40 13.24 -9.12 -17.35
C ASP A 40 11.83 -9.40 -17.89
N TRP A 41 10.89 -9.81 -17.03
CA TRP A 41 9.49 -9.96 -17.42
C TRP A 41 8.88 -8.61 -17.79
N TYR A 42 9.07 -7.58 -16.95
CA TYR A 42 8.58 -6.24 -17.23
C TYR A 42 9.20 -5.68 -18.52
N ARG A 43 10.52 -5.80 -18.70
CA ARG A 43 11.19 -5.30 -19.91
C ARG A 43 10.71 -5.98 -21.18
N TYR A 44 10.47 -7.28 -21.12
CA TYR A 44 10.02 -8.03 -22.30
C TYR A 44 8.53 -7.79 -22.57
N PHE A 45 7.67 -7.95 -21.57
CA PHE A 45 6.21 -7.83 -21.73
C PHE A 45 5.77 -6.40 -22.03
N LEU A 46 6.41 -5.37 -21.46
CA LEU A 46 5.99 -3.98 -21.73
C LEU A 46 6.51 -3.45 -23.08
N ASN A 47 7.38 -4.18 -23.77
CA ASN A 47 7.80 -3.80 -25.11
C ASN A 47 6.74 -4.25 -26.13
N HIS A 48 5.95 -3.30 -26.63
CA HIS A 48 4.93 -3.51 -27.66
C HIS A 48 5.40 -4.31 -28.89
N SER A 49 6.69 -4.23 -29.25
CA SER A 49 7.24 -4.99 -30.39
C SER A 49 7.26 -6.50 -30.17
N ASN A 50 7.12 -6.96 -28.92
CA ASN A 50 7.07 -8.37 -28.55
C ASN A 50 5.65 -8.97 -28.62
N HIS A 51 4.64 -8.13 -28.87
CA HIS A 51 3.24 -8.53 -28.98
C HIS A 51 2.78 -8.59 -30.44
N ALA A 52 1.71 -9.34 -30.68
CA ALA A 52 0.98 -9.28 -31.93
C ALA A 52 0.37 -7.87 -32.15
N PRO A 53 0.09 -7.48 -33.41
CA PRO A 53 -0.58 -6.21 -33.69
C PRO A 53 -1.91 -6.06 -32.95
N ASP A 54 -2.23 -4.82 -32.56
CA ASP A 54 -3.48 -4.41 -31.91
C ASP A 54 -3.78 -5.06 -30.55
N ILE A 55 -2.79 -5.69 -29.90
CA ILE A 55 -2.95 -6.19 -28.52
C ILE A 55 -2.82 -5.03 -27.53
N PRO A 56 -3.83 -4.78 -26.67
CA PRO A 56 -3.75 -3.74 -25.66
C PRO A 56 -2.92 -4.22 -24.46
N LEU A 57 -2.13 -3.31 -23.89
CA LEU A 57 -1.46 -3.48 -22.60
C LEU A 57 -2.12 -2.55 -21.58
N ASP A 58 -3.37 -2.84 -21.20
CA ASP A 58 -4.13 -1.92 -20.34
C ASP A 58 -3.57 -1.84 -18.92
N MET A 59 -3.17 -2.99 -18.36
CA MET A 59 -2.64 -3.07 -17.00
C MET A 59 -1.74 -4.28 -16.82
N ILE A 60 -0.73 -4.17 -15.96
CA ILE A 60 0.07 -5.28 -15.46
C ILE A 60 -0.13 -5.46 -13.96
N SER A 61 0.06 -6.69 -13.48
CA SER A 61 0.01 -6.99 -12.06
C SER A 61 1.15 -7.89 -11.57
N TYR A 62 1.42 -7.75 -10.28
CA TYR A 62 2.45 -8.48 -9.54
C TYR A 62 2.08 -8.55 -8.05
N HIS A 63 2.60 -9.54 -7.36
CA HIS A 63 2.22 -9.86 -5.99
C HIS A 63 3.28 -9.37 -5.00
N PHE A 64 2.85 -9.02 -3.79
CA PHE A 64 3.74 -8.80 -2.66
C PHE A 64 3.20 -9.45 -1.39
N TYR A 65 4.01 -10.36 -0.84
CA TYR A 65 3.75 -10.99 0.44
C TYR A 65 4.93 -10.84 1.40
N ALA A 66 4.76 -10.04 2.45
CA ALA A 66 5.77 -9.90 3.49
C ALA A 66 5.79 -11.15 4.39
N GLY A 67 6.97 -11.73 4.59
CA GLY A 67 7.17 -12.93 5.42
C GLY A 67 7.68 -12.61 6.83
N ALA A 68 7.42 -13.51 7.78
CA ALA A 68 8.05 -13.50 9.11
C ALA A 68 8.50 -14.92 9.46
N ASN A 69 9.52 -15.02 10.31
CA ASN A 69 10.08 -16.32 10.73
C ASN A 69 9.06 -17.18 11.48
N THR A 70 8.17 -16.54 12.24
CA THR A 70 7.13 -17.23 13.00
C THR A 70 5.78 -16.53 12.83
N ARG A 71 4.71 -17.28 13.07
CA ARG A 71 3.32 -16.79 13.03
C ARG A 71 2.77 -16.43 14.42
N THR A 72 3.57 -16.56 15.46
CA THR A 72 3.14 -16.53 16.86
C THR A 72 3.91 -15.55 17.72
N ASN A 73 5.08 -15.07 17.27
CA ASN A 73 5.84 -14.06 17.97
C ASN A 73 5.67 -12.69 17.29
N PRO A 74 4.89 -11.76 17.86
CA PRO A 74 4.66 -10.45 17.25
C PRO A 74 5.94 -9.63 17.07
N LYS A 75 7.00 -9.90 17.82
CA LYS A 75 8.30 -9.23 17.63
C LYS A 75 8.89 -9.51 16.25
N ASP A 76 8.63 -10.67 15.66
CA ASP A 76 9.16 -11.02 14.34
C ASP A 76 8.49 -10.24 13.21
N TYR A 77 7.35 -9.58 13.48
CA TYR A 77 6.59 -8.82 12.49
C TYR A 77 7.23 -7.47 12.14
N GLU A 78 8.23 -7.01 12.89
CA GLU A 78 9.05 -5.85 12.51
C GLU A 78 9.71 -6.07 11.13
N ALA A 79 10.00 -7.32 10.77
CA ALA A 79 10.57 -7.68 9.48
C ALA A 79 9.64 -7.40 8.29
N PHE A 80 8.32 -7.24 8.51
CA PHE A 80 7.42 -6.85 7.43
C PHE A 80 7.74 -5.46 6.90
N PHE A 81 8.17 -4.54 7.78
CA PHE A 81 8.43 -3.16 7.39
C PHE A 81 9.68 -3.03 6.54
N SER A 82 10.77 -3.74 6.86
CA SER A 82 11.98 -3.71 6.03
C SER A 82 11.77 -4.33 4.65
N GLN A 83 10.93 -5.37 4.55
CA GLN A 83 10.51 -5.93 3.27
C GLN A 83 9.64 -4.95 2.48
N LEU A 84 8.73 -4.24 3.15
CA LEU A 84 7.91 -3.21 2.51
C LEU A 84 8.78 -2.05 2.01
N ASP A 85 9.76 -1.60 2.79
CA ASP A 85 10.69 -0.54 2.41
C ASP A 85 11.49 -0.96 1.15
N THR A 86 11.94 -2.21 1.07
CA THR A 86 12.59 -2.76 -0.15
C THR A 86 11.63 -2.80 -1.33
N PHE A 87 10.41 -3.31 -1.11
CA PHE A 87 9.38 -3.40 -2.14
C PHE A 87 9.02 -2.05 -2.74
N THR A 88 8.98 -0.97 -1.94
CA THR A 88 8.70 0.36 -2.48
C THR A 88 9.75 0.82 -3.50
N PHE A 89 11.03 0.52 -3.30
CA PHE A 89 12.08 0.78 -4.28
C PHE A 89 11.93 -0.07 -5.55
N GLU A 90 11.52 -1.33 -5.42
CA GLU A 90 11.27 -2.19 -6.57
C GLU A 90 10.05 -1.72 -7.38
N VAL A 91 9.01 -1.21 -6.72
CA VAL A 91 7.86 -0.57 -7.38
C VAL A 91 8.30 0.67 -8.17
N GLU A 92 9.20 1.49 -7.65
CA GLU A 92 9.77 2.62 -8.39
C GLU A 92 10.49 2.15 -9.67
N GLN A 93 11.28 1.08 -9.59
CA GLN A 93 11.97 0.50 -10.75
C GLN A 93 10.99 -0.08 -11.78
N ILE A 94 9.93 -0.75 -11.34
CA ILE A 94 8.85 -1.24 -12.22
C ILE A 94 8.20 -0.06 -12.93
N GLU A 95 7.90 1.02 -12.20
CA GLU A 95 7.32 2.24 -12.78
C GLU A 95 8.25 2.94 -13.78
N GLU A 96 9.57 2.94 -13.55
CA GLU A 96 10.55 3.45 -14.51
C GLU A 96 10.55 2.64 -15.81
N ILE A 97 10.55 1.30 -15.71
CA ILE A 97 10.48 0.42 -16.89
C ILE A 97 9.17 0.65 -17.64
N ARG A 98 8.04 0.72 -16.93
CA ARG A 98 6.71 0.98 -17.50
C ARG A 98 6.64 2.33 -18.22
N LYS A 99 7.08 3.40 -17.58
CA LYS A 99 7.10 4.75 -18.19
C LYS A 99 7.96 4.80 -19.45
N LEU A 100 9.05 4.02 -19.49
CA LEU A 100 9.93 3.95 -20.65
C LEU A 100 9.34 3.16 -21.82
N LEU A 101 8.72 2.01 -21.54
CA LEU A 101 8.34 1.04 -22.58
C LEU A 101 6.86 1.09 -22.97
N SER A 102 5.98 1.42 -22.01
CA SER A 102 4.53 1.44 -22.19
C SER A 102 3.87 2.44 -21.21
N PRO A 103 4.08 3.75 -21.39
CA PRO A 103 3.65 4.78 -20.44
C PRO A 103 2.13 4.85 -20.22
N GLU A 104 1.34 4.32 -21.14
CA GLU A 104 -0.12 4.21 -21.06
C GLU A 104 -0.60 3.00 -20.26
N THR A 105 0.23 1.95 -20.12
CA THR A 105 -0.09 0.77 -19.31
C THR A 105 -0.20 1.16 -17.85
N ARG A 106 -1.24 0.69 -17.17
CA ARG A 106 -1.41 0.88 -15.72
C ARG A 106 -0.74 -0.24 -14.93
N THR A 107 -0.53 -0.01 -13.64
CA THR A 107 -0.01 -1.02 -12.70
C THR A 107 -1.04 -1.29 -11.61
N THR A 108 -1.06 -2.52 -11.12
CA THR A 108 -1.81 -2.91 -9.92
C THR A 108 -1.03 -3.96 -9.14
N ILE A 109 -1.29 -4.02 -7.83
CA ILE A 109 -0.87 -5.12 -6.98
C ILE A 109 -2.15 -5.91 -6.66
N ASP A 110 -2.40 -6.97 -7.41
CA ASP A 110 -3.63 -7.78 -7.31
C ASP A 110 -3.61 -8.75 -6.11
N GLU A 111 -2.43 -9.01 -5.55
CA GLU A 111 -2.26 -9.70 -4.28
C GLU A 111 -1.26 -8.99 -3.37
N LEU A 112 -1.74 -8.54 -2.19
CA LEU A 112 -0.95 -7.75 -1.23
C LEU A 112 -1.24 -8.16 0.22
N GLY A 113 -0.19 -8.38 1.01
CA GLY A 113 -0.29 -8.42 2.47
C GLY A 113 0.85 -9.14 3.16
N PRO A 114 0.77 -9.36 4.47
CA PRO A 114 1.64 -10.36 5.11
C PRO A 114 1.21 -11.76 4.62
N GLN A 115 2.17 -12.63 4.37
CA GLN A 115 1.91 -14.04 4.08
C GLN A 115 1.10 -14.67 5.24
N PHE A 116 1.44 -14.31 6.48
CA PHE A 116 0.72 -14.61 7.72
C PHE A 116 1.32 -13.86 8.92
N PRO A 117 0.58 -13.61 10.02
CA PRO A 117 -0.87 -13.77 10.19
C PRO A 117 -1.67 -12.57 9.63
N SER A 118 -3.00 -12.55 9.81
CA SER A 118 -3.88 -11.40 9.50
C SER A 118 -4.14 -11.13 8.00
N VAL A 119 -4.34 -12.18 7.20
CA VAL A 119 -4.69 -12.05 5.77
C VAL A 119 -6.11 -11.52 5.55
N ALA A 120 -7.05 -11.89 6.43
CA ALA A 120 -8.47 -11.59 6.30
C ALA A 120 -8.88 -10.25 6.94
N LEU A 121 -9.85 -9.58 6.30
CA LEU A 121 -10.47 -8.37 6.83
C LEU A 121 -11.41 -8.65 8.00
N LEU A 122 -12.01 -9.84 8.06
CA LEU A 122 -12.96 -10.21 9.11
C LEU A 122 -12.43 -11.38 9.93
N ASN A 123 -12.73 -11.36 11.22
CA ASN A 123 -12.58 -12.51 12.10
C ASN A 123 -13.51 -13.62 11.57
N TRP A 124 -12.95 -14.76 11.21
CA TRP A 124 -13.70 -15.86 10.60
C TRP A 124 -14.73 -16.50 11.55
N THR A 125 -14.56 -16.36 12.87
CA THR A 125 -15.46 -16.91 13.88
C THR A 125 -16.56 -15.93 14.25
N THR A 126 -16.23 -14.65 14.48
CA THR A 126 -17.18 -13.65 14.99
C THR A 126 -17.78 -12.75 13.91
N GLY A 127 -17.15 -12.67 12.74
CA GLY A 127 -17.50 -11.72 11.68
C GLY A 127 -17.08 -10.28 11.96
N GLU A 128 -16.46 -10.01 13.10
CA GLU A 128 -15.98 -8.67 13.47
C GLU A 128 -14.79 -8.23 12.60
N GLY A 129 -14.60 -6.93 12.44
CA GLY A 129 -13.47 -6.37 11.70
C GLY A 129 -12.13 -6.67 12.38
N THR A 130 -11.14 -7.10 11.61
CA THR A 130 -9.75 -7.17 12.08
C THR A 130 -9.09 -5.79 12.07
N ALA A 131 -7.91 -5.68 12.67
CA ALA A 131 -7.09 -4.47 12.54
C ALA A 131 -6.85 -4.07 11.07
N LYS A 132 -6.77 -5.03 10.13
CA LYS A 132 -6.66 -4.76 8.68
C LYS A 132 -7.91 -4.07 8.15
N TYR A 133 -9.11 -4.53 8.54
CA TYR A 133 -10.36 -3.88 8.17
C TYR A 133 -10.47 -2.47 8.74
N TRP A 134 -10.25 -2.31 10.04
CA TRP A 134 -10.43 -1.01 10.69
C TRP A 134 -9.39 0.02 10.25
N THR A 135 -8.16 -0.41 9.99
CA THR A 135 -7.13 0.45 9.39
C THR A 135 -7.52 0.87 7.97
N THR A 136 -7.94 -0.08 7.13
CA THR A 136 -8.34 0.21 5.75
C THR A 136 -9.52 1.18 5.73
N LYS A 137 -10.53 0.93 6.57
CA LYS A 137 -11.68 1.82 6.73
C LYS A 137 -11.26 3.21 7.20
N LEU A 138 -10.42 3.31 8.24
CA LEU A 138 -9.91 4.59 8.73
C LEU A 138 -9.24 5.40 7.62
N LEU A 139 -8.39 4.76 6.81
CA LEU A 139 -7.70 5.43 5.70
C LEU A 139 -8.68 5.87 4.60
N ILE A 140 -9.65 5.03 4.22
CA ILE A 140 -10.68 5.38 3.23
C ILE A 140 -11.55 6.55 3.71
N GLU A 141 -11.91 6.57 4.99
CA GLU A 141 -12.74 7.64 5.58
C GLU A 141 -11.92 8.93 5.84
N THR A 142 -10.60 8.80 5.93
CA THR A 142 -9.69 9.93 6.07
C THR A 142 -9.38 10.55 4.70
N VAL A 143 -8.86 9.79 3.75
CA VAL A 143 -8.26 10.36 2.54
C VAL A 143 -9.33 10.94 1.63
N ASP A 144 -9.17 12.21 1.25
CA ASP A 144 -9.85 12.75 0.06
C ASP A 144 -8.93 12.55 -1.13
N ILE A 145 -9.05 11.40 -1.81
CA ILE A 145 -8.07 10.92 -2.81
C ILE A 145 -7.90 11.89 -3.99
N ASP A 146 -8.91 12.71 -4.26
CA ASP A 146 -8.90 13.67 -5.36
C ASP A 146 -8.32 15.04 -4.95
N ASN A 147 -8.18 15.31 -3.65
CA ASN A 147 -7.88 16.66 -3.14
C ASN A 147 -6.78 16.73 -2.09
N ASP A 148 -6.42 15.61 -1.47
CA ASP A 148 -5.31 15.54 -0.53
C ASP A 148 -4.01 15.24 -1.30
N GLU A 149 -2.98 16.04 -1.03
CA GLU A 149 -1.63 15.88 -1.59
C GLU A 149 -0.65 15.54 -0.47
N GLY A 150 0.15 14.49 -0.68
CA GLY A 150 1.27 14.17 0.19
C GLY A 150 2.35 15.23 0.07
N VAL A 151 2.84 15.73 1.21
CA VAL A 151 3.91 16.74 1.26
C VAL A 151 5.20 16.17 1.83
N VAL A 152 6.31 16.85 1.55
CA VAL A 152 7.62 16.49 2.13
C VAL A 152 7.49 16.43 3.65
N THR A 153 7.77 15.25 4.20
CA THR A 153 7.67 14.97 5.63
C THR A 153 9.08 14.72 6.17
N GLN A 154 9.49 15.52 7.15
CA GLN A 154 10.79 15.39 7.80
C GLN A 154 10.65 14.66 9.13
N THR A 155 11.54 13.69 9.37
CA THR A 155 11.61 12.94 10.63
C THR A 155 13.05 12.91 11.12
N SER A 156 13.23 12.87 12.45
CA SER A 156 14.53 12.59 13.07
C SER A 156 14.87 11.09 13.05
N ASP A 157 13.93 10.23 12.68
CA ASP A 157 14.15 8.80 12.45
C ASP A 157 14.80 8.58 11.08
N VAL A 158 16.09 8.94 10.97
CA VAL A 158 16.81 8.99 9.69
C VAL A 158 16.87 7.63 9.00
N SER A 159 16.90 6.51 9.75
CA SER A 159 16.88 5.17 9.17
C SER A 159 15.47 4.73 8.73
N GLY A 160 14.42 5.41 9.20
CA GLY A 160 13.02 5.02 8.96
C GLY A 160 12.65 3.67 9.59
N GLU A 161 13.44 3.17 10.54
CA GLU A 161 13.26 1.86 11.17
C GLU A 161 12.26 1.88 12.33
N ASN A 162 11.99 3.06 12.90
CA ASN A 162 11.13 3.20 14.07
C ASN A 162 9.70 3.56 13.69
N ILE A 163 9.52 4.52 12.78
CA ILE A 163 8.20 4.95 12.32
C ILE A 163 8.16 5.13 10.81
N PHE A 164 6.97 4.95 10.25
CA PHE A 164 6.60 5.58 8.98
C PHE A 164 5.83 6.87 9.30
N SER A 165 6.08 7.92 8.53
CA SER A 165 5.35 9.19 8.65
C SER A 165 5.13 9.85 7.29
N GLN A 166 3.89 10.26 7.02
CA GLN A 166 3.54 11.03 5.82
C GLN A 166 2.49 12.09 6.18
N ALA A 167 2.80 13.34 5.89
CA ALA A 167 1.89 14.48 6.04
C ALA A 167 1.14 14.76 4.73
N PHE A 168 -0.07 15.27 4.86
CA PHE A 168 -0.98 15.58 3.76
C PHE A 168 -1.61 16.95 3.97
N VAL A 169 -1.79 17.67 2.86
CA VAL A 169 -2.56 18.91 2.79
C VAL A 169 -3.71 18.73 1.82
N GLY A 170 -4.89 19.25 2.18
CA GLY A 170 -6.08 19.20 1.35
C GLY A 170 -6.71 20.58 1.16
N LYS A 171 -7.87 20.62 0.51
CA LYS A 171 -8.65 21.85 0.33
C LYS A 171 -8.98 22.53 1.66
N ASN A 172 -9.18 23.85 1.60
CA ASN A 172 -9.59 24.68 2.75
C ASN A 172 -8.65 24.60 3.97
N GLY A 173 -7.34 24.40 3.75
CA GLY A 173 -6.36 24.33 4.83
C GLY A 173 -6.46 23.04 5.66
N ARG A 174 -7.12 22.00 5.14
CA ARG A 174 -7.13 20.66 5.74
C ARG A 174 -5.70 20.14 5.83
N ARG A 175 -5.30 19.65 7.00
CA ARG A 175 -3.97 19.07 7.23
C ARG A 175 -4.09 17.84 8.12
N TRP A 176 -3.40 16.78 7.74
CA TRP A 176 -3.34 15.58 8.56
C TRP A 176 -2.04 14.81 8.35
N VAL A 177 -1.70 13.96 9.30
CA VAL A 177 -0.47 13.16 9.30
C VAL A 177 -0.81 11.71 9.59
N LEU A 178 -0.30 10.78 8.77
CA LEU A 178 -0.27 9.36 9.05
C LEU A 178 1.05 9.03 9.75
N ILE A 179 0.99 8.40 10.92
CA ILE A 179 2.16 7.88 11.62
C ILE A 179 1.92 6.42 11.97
N ILE A 180 2.86 5.55 11.62
CA ILE A 180 2.81 4.11 11.91
C ILE A 180 4.02 3.75 12.75
N ASN A 181 3.82 3.13 13.91
CA ASN A 181 4.89 2.55 14.70
C ASN A 181 5.35 1.23 14.06
N LYS A 182 6.62 1.14 13.64
CA LYS A 182 7.20 -0.07 13.03
C LYS A 182 7.76 -1.06 14.07
N ARG A 183 7.73 -0.71 15.37
CA ARG A 183 8.38 -1.45 16.46
C ARG A 183 7.40 -2.26 17.29
N TYR A 184 7.87 -3.40 17.81
CA TYR A 184 7.23 -4.12 18.91
C TYR A 184 7.61 -3.50 20.27
N ALA A 185 7.50 -2.18 20.36
CA ALA A 185 7.79 -1.37 21.54
C ALA A 185 7.04 -0.04 21.45
N ASN A 186 6.88 0.65 22.58
CA ASN A 186 6.37 2.02 22.55
C ASN A 186 7.37 2.94 21.84
N VAL A 187 6.89 3.85 21.00
CA VAL A 187 7.68 4.89 20.35
C VAL A 187 7.10 6.25 20.71
N ASP A 188 7.92 7.11 21.30
CA ASP A 188 7.56 8.50 21.57
C ASP A 188 7.84 9.37 20.34
N VAL A 189 6.82 10.08 19.89
CA VAL A 189 6.87 10.98 18.74
C VAL A 189 6.61 12.40 19.21
N PHE A 190 7.50 13.33 18.82
CA PHE A 190 7.27 14.76 18.97
C PHE A 190 6.77 15.32 17.65
N LEU A 191 5.50 15.73 17.61
CA LEU A 191 4.84 16.34 16.46
C LEU A 191 4.47 17.79 16.78
N PRO A 192 5.26 18.78 16.35
CA PRO A 192 4.96 20.19 16.59
C PRO A 192 3.60 20.62 16.04
N GLY A 193 2.88 21.47 16.77
CA GLY A 193 1.63 22.08 16.31
C GLY A 193 0.41 21.17 16.31
N CYS A 194 0.51 19.92 16.79
CA CYS A 194 -0.64 19.01 16.84
C CYS A 194 -1.57 19.23 18.04
N THR A 195 -1.18 20.05 19.01
CA THR A 195 -1.99 20.35 20.20
C THR A 195 -3.31 21.02 19.81
N GLY A 196 -4.43 20.48 20.29
CA GLY A 196 -5.79 20.84 19.86
C GLY A 196 -6.28 20.06 18.63
N GLY A 197 -5.41 19.28 17.99
CA GLY A 197 -5.77 18.36 16.92
C GLY A 197 -6.47 17.09 17.43
N ARG A 198 -7.00 16.29 16.50
CA ARG A 198 -7.64 15.01 16.80
C ARG A 198 -6.79 13.87 16.27
N MET A 199 -6.53 12.88 17.09
CA MET A 199 -5.85 11.64 16.71
C MET A 199 -6.82 10.47 16.74
N GLN A 200 -6.93 9.76 15.62
CA GLN A 200 -7.59 8.46 15.52
C GLN A 200 -6.54 7.37 15.48
N ILE A 201 -6.66 6.35 16.34
CA ILE A 201 -5.65 5.31 16.51
C ILE A 201 -6.25 3.91 16.47
N VAL A 202 -5.64 3.04 15.67
CA VAL A 202 -5.84 1.58 15.69
C VAL A 202 -4.60 0.93 16.30
N ASN A 203 -4.76 0.16 17.37
CA ASN A 203 -3.68 -0.55 18.03
C ASN A 203 -4.20 -1.84 18.70
N GLU A 204 -3.35 -2.52 19.47
CA GLU A 204 -3.74 -3.74 20.19
C GLU A 204 -4.93 -3.53 21.14
N ALA A 205 -5.02 -2.36 21.78
CA ALA A 205 -6.12 -2.04 22.69
C ALA A 205 -7.47 -1.88 21.96
N SER A 206 -7.47 -1.59 20.65
CA SER A 206 -8.69 -1.61 19.83
C SER A 206 -9.29 -3.01 19.70
N GLY A 207 -8.50 -4.08 19.82
CA GLY A 207 -8.96 -5.45 19.59
C GLY A 207 -9.58 -5.63 18.19
N PHE A 208 -10.82 -6.11 18.14
CA PHE A 208 -11.63 -6.17 16.91
C PHE A 208 -12.56 -4.95 16.73
N GLY A 209 -12.35 -3.89 17.51
CA GLY A 209 -13.09 -2.64 17.47
C GLY A 209 -12.49 -1.59 16.53
N SER A 210 -13.25 -0.51 16.31
CA SER A 210 -12.83 0.62 15.48
C SER A 210 -11.66 1.40 16.08
N ALA A 211 -11.12 2.34 15.30
CA ALA A 211 -10.19 3.33 15.80
C ALA A 211 -10.79 4.08 17.01
N THR A 212 -9.95 4.35 18.01
CA THR A 212 -10.30 5.24 19.13
C THR A 212 -9.87 6.67 18.79
N GLU A 213 -10.61 7.67 19.25
CA GLU A 213 -10.30 9.08 19.00
C GLU A 213 -9.91 9.80 20.29
N VAL A 214 -8.87 10.62 20.23
CA VAL A 214 -8.43 11.48 21.33
C VAL A 214 -8.11 12.88 20.83
N THR A 215 -8.41 13.90 21.65
CA THR A 215 -7.91 15.26 21.43
C THR A 215 -6.50 15.38 21.99
N LEU A 216 -5.55 15.85 21.18
CA LEU A 216 -4.16 15.98 21.59
C LEU A 216 -3.97 17.21 22.47
N THR A 217 -3.47 17.00 23.69
CA THR A 217 -3.20 18.07 24.67
C THR A 217 -1.72 18.45 24.76
N SER A 218 -0.86 17.74 24.02
CA SER A 218 0.59 17.90 24.01
C SER A 218 1.11 17.64 22.60
N SER A 219 2.29 18.18 22.28
CA SER A 219 3.03 17.85 21.06
C SER A 219 3.78 16.52 21.15
N ARG A 220 3.78 15.87 22.32
CA ARG A 220 4.36 14.53 22.51
C ARG A 220 3.25 13.49 22.52
N ILE A 221 3.43 12.45 21.70
CA ILE A 221 2.50 11.34 21.51
C ILE A 221 3.28 10.05 21.73
N THR A 222 2.75 9.15 22.56
CA THR A 222 3.31 7.80 22.70
C THR A 222 2.49 6.84 21.87
N LEU A 223 3.11 6.21 20.87
CA LEU A 223 2.51 5.18 20.04
C LEU A 223 2.83 3.81 20.63
N SER A 224 1.79 3.03 20.95
CA SER A 224 1.94 1.63 21.37
C SER A 224 2.51 0.76 20.23
N PRO A 225 2.99 -0.46 20.49
CA PRO A 225 3.51 -1.35 19.45
C PRO A 225 2.57 -1.46 18.25
N TYR A 226 3.12 -1.30 17.05
CA TYR A 226 2.39 -1.39 15.77
C TYR A 226 1.16 -0.47 15.63
N ALA A 227 1.05 0.57 16.45
CA ALA A 227 -0.05 1.53 16.35
C ALA A 227 -0.03 2.27 15.01
N ILE A 228 -1.22 2.46 14.46
CA ILE A 228 -1.47 3.32 13.30
C ILE A 228 -2.27 4.51 13.77
N ALA A 229 -1.72 5.70 13.59
CA ALA A 229 -2.32 6.96 14.02
C ALA A 229 -2.55 7.88 12.81
N VAL A 230 -3.79 8.34 12.66
CA VAL A 230 -4.17 9.44 11.79
C VAL A 230 -4.40 10.67 12.65
N ILE A 231 -3.63 11.73 12.43
CA ILE A 231 -3.67 12.95 13.23
C ILE A 231 -4.15 14.10 12.36
N HIS A 232 -5.35 14.60 12.62
CA HIS A 232 -5.85 15.84 12.04
C HIS A 232 -5.28 17.02 12.82
N MET A 233 -4.55 17.88 12.12
CA MET A 233 -3.96 19.06 12.72
C MET A 233 -5.07 20.09 13.06
N PRO A 234 -4.91 20.88 14.14
CA PRO A 234 -5.82 21.98 14.41
C PRO A 234 -5.83 22.98 13.25
N SER A 235 -6.95 23.70 13.10
CA SER A 235 -7.02 24.87 12.21
C SER A 235 -6.00 25.92 12.67
N GLU A 236 -5.39 26.63 11.72
CA GLU A 236 -4.55 27.78 12.07
C GLU A 236 -5.45 28.87 12.68
N THR A 237 -5.03 29.37 13.85
CA THR A 237 -5.62 30.55 14.49
C THR A 237 -4.99 31.82 13.99
#